data_AF-A0A1L8D419-F1
#
_entry.id   AF-A0A1L8D419-F1
#
_cell.length_a   1.000
_cell.length_b   1.000
_cell.length_c   1.000
_cell.angle_alpha   90.00
_cell.angle_beta   90.00
_cell.angle_gamma   90.00
#
_symmetry.space_group_name_H-M   'P 1'
#
loop_
_entity.id
_entity.type
_entity.pdbx_description
1 polymer ?
#
loop_
_entity_poly.entity_id
_entity_poly.type
_entity_poly.pdbx_seq_one_letter_code
_entity_poly.pdbx_strand_id
1 'polypeptide(L)'
;GRSMRRREKKEKKQTIKIVDILREHWEEFFRVYGEKIPKEMRESVIEAVEKAMRCGDPQYGYVEYVCVKCNGKEKKRVGFTCKSRFCNRCGKIYIEKWVEK
;
A
#
# COMPACT_ATOMS: atom_id res chain seq x y z
N GLY A 1 -38.90 -18.31 -29.24
CA GLY A 1 -37.75 -18.58 -28.34
C GLY A 1 -36.73 -17.46 -28.45
N ARG A 2 -36.43 -16.75 -27.36
CA ARG A 2 -35.33 -15.76 -27.31
C ARG A 2 -34.55 -15.90 -26.01
N SER A 3 -33.43 -16.60 -26.14
CA SER A 3 -32.13 -16.37 -25.49
C SER A 3 -32.16 -15.87 -24.04
N MET A 4 -32.10 -16.83 -23.11
CA MET A 4 -31.64 -16.59 -21.74
C MET A 4 -30.14 -16.24 -21.78
N ARG A 5 -29.79 -14.96 -21.59
CA ARG A 5 -28.40 -14.56 -21.34
C ARG A 5 -28.08 -14.79 -19.86
N ARG A 6 -27.45 -15.93 -19.54
CA ARG A 6 -26.79 -16.18 -18.25
C ARG A 6 -25.76 -15.08 -18.01
N ARG A 7 -25.98 -14.22 -17.02
CA ARG A 7 -24.95 -13.33 -16.48
C ARG A 7 -24.02 -14.19 -15.63
N GLU A 8 -22.90 -14.61 -16.20
CA GLU A 8 -21.82 -15.26 -15.46
C GLU A 8 -21.25 -14.23 -14.46
N LYS A 9 -21.51 -14.44 -13.17
CA LYS A 9 -20.88 -13.66 -12.11
C LYS A 9 -19.42 -14.09 -12.04
N LYS A 10 -18.51 -13.29 -12.61
CA LYS A 10 -17.07 -13.49 -12.43
C LYS A 10 -16.73 -13.39 -10.94
N GLU A 11 -16.32 -14.49 -10.33
CA GLU A 11 -15.72 -14.49 -9.00
C GLU A 11 -14.50 -13.57 -8.99
N LYS A 12 -14.54 -12.56 -8.10
CA LYS A 12 -13.40 -11.67 -7.91
C LYS A 12 -12.34 -12.41 -7.11
N LYS A 13 -11.28 -12.86 -7.77
CA LYS A 13 -10.11 -13.45 -7.11
C LYS A 13 -9.53 -12.44 -6.11
N GLN A 14 -9.55 -12.78 -4.82
CA GLN A 14 -9.05 -11.90 -3.77
C GLN A 14 -7.53 -11.75 -3.92
N THR A 15 -7.07 -10.50 -4.08
CA THR A 15 -5.64 -10.21 -4.21
C THR A 15 -5.10 -9.88 -2.82
N ILE A 16 -4.28 -10.77 -2.27
CA ILE A 16 -3.60 -10.55 -1.00
C ILE A 16 -2.45 -9.57 -1.25
N LYS A 17 -2.38 -8.48 -0.50
CA LYS A 17 -1.24 -7.56 -0.55
C LYS A 17 -0.34 -7.81 0.64
N ILE A 18 0.96 -7.60 0.47
CA ILE A 18 1.94 -7.75 1.56
C ILE A 18 1.62 -6.82 2.74
N VAL A 19 1.01 -5.66 2.50
CA VAL A 19 0.58 -4.77 3.57
C VAL A 19 -0.50 -5.39 4.46
N ASP A 20 -1.35 -6.24 3.91
CA ASP A 20 -2.42 -6.92 4.66
C ASP A 20 -1.78 -7.97 5.59
N ILE A 21 -0.82 -8.76 5.07
CA ILE A 21 -0.03 -9.72 5.85
C ILE A 21 0.72 -9.03 6.99
N LEU A 22 1.36 -7.88 6.72
CA LEU A 22 2.06 -7.12 7.75
C LEU A 22 1.09 -6.63 8.85
N ARG A 23 -0.08 -6.10 8.48
CA ARG A 23 -1.07 -5.64 9.46
C ARG A 23 -1.59 -6.77 10.34
N GLU A 24 -1.78 -7.95 9.77
CA GLU A 24 -2.33 -9.11 10.48
C GLU A 24 -1.30 -9.80 11.38
N HIS A 25 -0.02 -9.80 11.03
CA HIS A 25 0.98 -10.65 11.68
C HIS A 25 2.16 -9.91 12.31
N TRP A 26 2.33 -8.61 12.08
CA TRP A 26 3.50 -7.87 12.55
C TRP A 26 3.64 -7.87 14.07
N GLU A 27 2.56 -7.65 14.81
CA GLU A 27 2.59 -7.59 16.27
C GLU A 27 3.05 -8.92 16.87
N GLU A 28 2.46 -10.04 16.42
CA GLU A 28 2.85 -11.38 16.85
C GLU A 28 4.30 -11.70 16.50
N PHE A 29 4.69 -11.40 15.26
CA PHE A 29 6.07 -11.60 14.81
C PHE A 29 7.05 -10.83 15.69
N PHE A 30 6.78 -9.55 15.95
CA PHE A 30 7.69 -8.71 16.73
C PHE A 30 7.75 -9.16 18.19
N ARG A 31 6.64 -9.63 18.76
CA ARG A 31 6.63 -10.21 20.12
C ARG A 31 7.51 -11.46 20.24
N VAL A 32 7.43 -12.38 19.27
CA VAL A 32 8.14 -13.67 19.33
C VAL A 32 9.59 -13.57 18.85
N TYR A 33 9.87 -12.72 17.87
CA TYR A 33 11.16 -12.66 17.18
C TYR A 33 11.89 -11.32 17.33
N GLY A 34 11.29 -10.31 17.95
CA GLY A 34 11.87 -8.96 18.08
C GLY A 34 13.21 -8.93 18.82
N GLU A 35 13.41 -9.82 19.79
CA GLU A 35 14.70 -9.96 20.49
C GLU A 35 15.80 -10.57 19.61
N LYS A 36 15.44 -11.33 18.59
CA LYS A 36 16.39 -11.91 17.62
C LYS A 36 16.86 -10.89 16.59
N ILE A 37 16.20 -9.74 16.48
CA ILE A 37 16.65 -8.63 15.65
C ILE A 37 17.80 -7.91 16.40
N PRO A 38 18.97 -7.70 15.75
CA PRO A 38 20.06 -6.92 16.33
C PRO A 38 19.56 -5.59 16.88
N LYS A 39 20.01 -5.23 18.09
CA LYS A 39 19.46 -4.10 18.85
C LYS A 39 19.54 -2.80 18.06
N GLU A 40 20.66 -2.60 17.37
CA GLU A 40 20.97 -1.45 16.50
C GLU A 40 20.07 -1.36 15.26
N MET A 41 19.48 -2.47 14.81
CA MET A 41 18.58 -2.50 13.65
C MET A 41 17.11 -2.43 14.02
N ARG A 42 16.76 -2.71 15.28
CA ARG A 42 15.37 -2.91 15.72
C ARG A 42 14.48 -1.72 15.39
N GLU A 43 14.95 -0.51 15.67
CA GLU A 43 14.20 0.72 15.36
C GLU A 43 13.97 0.88 13.85
N SER A 44 15.01 0.65 13.04
CA SER A 44 14.91 0.74 11.57
C SER A 44 13.94 -0.29 11.00
N VAL A 45 13.88 -1.51 11.57
CA VAL A 45 12.92 -2.54 11.14
C VAL A 45 11.49 -2.13 11.48
N ILE A 46 11.24 -1.68 12.71
CA ILE A 46 9.92 -1.20 13.13
C ILE A 46 9.47 -0.07 12.21
N GLU A 47 10.34 0.92 12.00
CA GLU A 47 10.06 2.07 11.15
C GLU A 47 9.74 1.67 9.71
N ALA A 48 10.49 0.72 9.14
CA ALA A 48 10.25 0.23 7.78
C ALA A 48 8.88 -0.44 7.64
N VAL A 49 8.49 -1.27 8.62
CA VAL A 49 7.19 -1.96 8.62
C VAL A 49 6.05 -0.97 8.81
N GLU A 50 6.16 -0.06 9.78
CA GLU A 50 5.16 0.99 10.00
C GLU A 50 4.97 1.89 8.76
N LYS A 51 6.06 2.35 8.15
CA LYS A 51 6.01 3.14 6.92
C LYS A 51 5.34 2.39 5.78
N ALA A 52 5.59 1.10 5.64
CA ALA A 52 4.93 0.27 4.62
C ALA A 52 3.43 0.13 4.90
N MET A 53 3.02 -0.06 6.16
CA MET A 53 1.61 -0.17 6.57
C MET A 53 0.80 1.12 6.36
N ARG A 54 1.44 2.28 6.51
CA ARG A 54 0.82 3.62 6.33
C ARG A 54 0.91 4.14 4.89
N CYS A 55 1.58 3.40 3.99
CA CYS A 55 1.90 3.92 2.66
C CYS A 55 0.67 4.21 1.80
N GLY A 56 0.49 5.48 1.42
CA GLY A 56 -0.61 5.93 0.56
C GLY A 56 -1.93 6.12 1.31
N ASP A 57 -1.92 6.05 2.64
CA ASP A 57 -3.08 6.34 3.47
C ASP A 57 -3.20 7.86 3.69
N PRO A 58 -4.30 8.49 3.23
CA PRO A 58 -4.52 9.93 3.39
C PRO A 58 -4.54 10.41 4.84
N GLN A 59 -4.78 9.55 5.83
CA GLN A 59 -4.74 9.94 7.24
C GLN A 59 -3.34 10.41 7.68
N TYR A 60 -2.29 9.97 6.98
CA TYR A 60 -0.90 10.31 7.25
C TYR A 60 -0.34 11.37 6.28
N GLY A 61 -1.24 12.14 5.64
CA GLY A 61 -0.90 13.19 4.71
C GLY A 61 -1.31 12.90 3.28
N TYR A 62 -1.80 13.93 2.59
CA TYR A 62 -2.29 13.83 1.22
C TYR A 62 -2.17 15.18 0.51
N VAL A 63 -2.26 15.12 -0.82
CA VAL A 63 -2.51 16.27 -1.69
C VAL A 63 -3.93 16.16 -2.24
N GLU A 64 -4.67 17.28 -2.24
CA GLU A 64 -6.00 17.37 -2.86
C GLU A 64 -5.91 18.17 -4.16
N TYR A 65 -6.32 17.55 -5.27
CA TYR A 65 -6.46 18.20 -6.56
C TYR A 65 -7.92 18.58 -6.75
N VAL A 66 -8.17 19.85 -7.08
CA VAL A 66 -9.50 20.41 -7.30
C VAL A 66 -9.61 20.90 -8.73
N CYS A 67 -10.64 20.47 -9.45
CA CYS A 67 -10.85 20.93 -10.81
C CYS A 67 -11.46 22.34 -10.81
N VAL A 68 -10.70 23.31 -11.33
CA VAL A 68 -11.14 24.71 -11.41
C VAL A 68 -12.23 24.93 -12.46
N LYS A 69 -12.27 24.10 -13.51
CA LYS A 69 -13.24 24.24 -14.62
C LYS A 69 -14.67 23.83 -14.24
N CYS A 70 -14.83 22.93 -13.26
CA CYS A 70 -16.13 22.48 -12.78
C CYS A 70 -16.52 23.12 -11.43
N ASN A 71 -15.94 24.28 -11.09
CA ASN A 71 -16.15 24.96 -9.80
C ASN A 71 -15.89 24.05 -8.59
N GLY A 72 -14.88 23.17 -8.68
CA GLY A 72 -14.49 22.29 -7.58
C GLY A 72 -15.48 21.16 -7.27
N LYS A 73 -16.42 20.85 -8.19
CA LYS A 73 -17.29 19.67 -8.07
C LYS A 73 -16.50 18.36 -8.09
N GLU A 74 -15.41 18.32 -8.84
CA GLU A 74 -14.50 17.18 -8.87
C GLU A 74 -13.26 17.46 -8.01
N LYS A 75 -13.01 16.54 -7.07
CA LYS A 75 -11.84 16.57 -6.19
C LYS A 75 -11.21 15.19 -6.14
N LYS A 76 -9.87 15.15 -6.09
CA LYS A 76 -9.11 13.91 -5.95
C LYS A 76 -8.09 14.05 -4.84
N ARG A 77 -8.22 13.23 -3.80
CA ARG A 77 -7.20 13.09 -2.76
C ARG A 77 -6.22 11.99 -3.12
N VAL A 78 -4.94 12.30 -3.01
CA VAL A 78 -3.85 11.34 -3.23
C VAL A 78 -2.99 11.30 -1.97
N GLY A 79 -3.04 10.19 -1.24
CA GLY A 79 -2.22 9.98 -0.04
C GLY A 79 -0.73 9.90 -0.38
N PHE A 80 0.12 10.40 0.51
CA PHE A 80 1.56 10.36 0.32
C PHE A 80 2.11 8.93 0.43
N THR A 81 3.07 8.61 -0.41
CA THR A 81 3.73 7.30 -0.41
C THR A 81 4.97 7.32 0.47
N CYS A 82 5.33 6.17 1.04
CA CYS A 82 6.48 6.07 1.94
C CYS A 82 7.84 6.16 1.23
N LYS A 83 7.88 6.00 -0.11
CA LYS A 83 9.09 6.00 -0.95
C LYS A 83 10.17 4.99 -0.51
N SER A 84 9.82 4.01 0.32
CA SER A 84 10.74 2.98 0.81
C SER A 84 10.83 1.81 -0.16
N ARG A 85 12.04 1.24 -0.30
CA ARG A 85 12.29 0.01 -1.08
C ARG A 85 11.61 -1.23 -0.49
N PHE A 86 11.41 -1.25 0.82
CA PHE A 86 10.74 -2.36 1.53
C PHE A 86 9.24 -2.46 1.16
N CYS A 87 8.59 -1.32 0.91
CA CYS A 87 7.19 -1.32 0.50
C CYS A 87 7.07 -1.78 -0.95
N ASN A 88 6.45 -2.93 -1.21
CA ASN A 88 6.32 -3.48 -2.58
C ASN A 88 5.71 -2.52 -3.61
N ARG A 89 4.79 -1.65 -3.18
CA ARG A 89 4.21 -0.62 -4.06
C ARG A 89 5.24 0.44 -4.48
N CYS A 90 6.07 0.89 -3.54
CA CYS A 90 7.07 1.93 -3.80
C CYS A 90 8.37 1.34 -4.37
N GLY A 91 8.82 0.20 -3.84
CA GLY A 91 10.00 -0.52 -4.27
C GLY A 91 9.93 -0.96 -5.73
N LYS A 92 8.75 -1.40 -6.21
CA LYS A 92 8.55 -1.70 -7.65
C LYS A 92 8.87 -0.47 -8.52
N ILE A 93 8.26 0.67 -8.21
CA ILE A 93 8.47 1.93 -8.95
C ILE A 93 9.94 2.36 -8.87
N TYR A 94 10.59 2.16 -7.72
CA TYR A 94 12.00 2.46 -7.56
C TYR A 94 12.87 1.63 -8.51
N ILE A 95 12.61 0.33 -8.63
CA ILE A 95 13.35 -0.58 -9.52
C ILE A 95 13.11 -0.22 -10.99
N GLU A 96 11.85 0.01 -11.39
CA GLU A 96 11.51 0.39 -12.77
C GLU A 96 12.25 1.66 -13.20
N LYS A 97 12.26 2.70 -12.35
CA LYS A 97 13.01 3.95 -12.62
C LYS A 97 14.52 3.78 -12.67
N TRP A 98 15.06 2.73 -12.05
CA TRP A 98 16.50 2.45 -12.07
C TRP A 98 16.90 1.75 -13.37
N VAL A 99 16.04 0.88 -13.90
CA VAL A 99 16.26 0.17 -15.18
C VAL A 99 16.14 1.11 -16.39
N GLU A 100 15.31 2.14 -16.30
CA GLU A 100 15.13 3.15 -17.36
C GLU A 100 16.27 4.17 -17.48
N LYS A 101 17.32 4.04 -16.65
CA LYS A 101 18.54 4.88 -16.70
C LYS A 101 19.68 4.14 -17.36
#